data_AF-A0A0Q7FSH5-F1
#
_entry.id   AF-A0A0Q7FSH5-F1
#
_cell.length_a   1.000
_cell.length_b   1.000
_cell.length_c   1.000
_cell.angle_alpha   90.00
_cell.angle_beta   90.00
_cell.angle_gamma   90.00
#
_symmetry.space_group_name_H-M   'P 1'
#
loop_
_entity.id
_entity.type
_entity.pdbx_description
1 polymer ?
#
loop_
_entity_poly.entity_id
_entity_poly.type
_entity_poly.pdbx_seq_one_letter_code
_entity_poly.pdbx_strand_id
1 'polypeptide(L)'
;MQVKPSTGRWLKLETSVFAAIDWARPWYRSVRAAAAAARVDTDFGTASIIPFFNAQAGARELCNHQGLPLAFVPQSALPEGVAYEEFIGATGGVPTRENLHDFFNALVWLSFPRIKRQLNALQAAQIALDGVGKSRGPARDAATLFDENAALLVVRGSEQGRALVQALRSHEWRRAFVELRQLFGNDAQVWLFGHALMEKLVAPYKAITAHTRVVMADDAYFALELAGQQAWLDGQLARELAQDGLSKASFTPLPVLGVPGWWPQQDDEFYSDAAVFRPKRKP
;
A
#
# COMPACT_ATOMS: atom_id res chain seq x y z
N MET A 1 27.20 -46.58 28.95
CA MET A 1 27.79 -45.24 29.10
C MET A 1 28.89 -45.16 28.03
N GLN A 2 28.86 -44.41 26.94
CA GLN A 2 28.14 -43.21 26.46
C GLN A 2 27.87 -43.41 24.94
N VAL A 3 26.63 -43.37 24.46
CA VAL A 3 25.99 -42.28 23.69
C VAL A 3 26.94 -41.46 22.78
N LYS A 4 26.81 -41.64 21.45
CA LYS A 4 27.30 -40.70 20.40
C LYS A 4 26.41 -39.45 20.36
N PRO A 5 26.93 -38.32 19.85
CA PRO A 5 26.33 -37.80 18.60
C PRO A 5 27.39 -37.24 17.64
N SER A 6 27.48 -37.70 16.39
CA SER A 6 26.82 -37.14 15.21
C SER A 6 27.00 -35.62 15.07
N THR A 7 28.02 -35.23 14.32
CA THR A 7 28.23 -33.87 13.79
C THR A 7 27.07 -33.49 12.87
N GLY A 8 26.05 -32.86 13.46
CA GLY A 8 24.97 -32.19 12.75
C GLY A 8 25.48 -30.92 12.07
N ARG A 9 25.32 -30.90 10.75
CA ARG A 9 25.52 -29.77 9.86
C ARG A 9 24.53 -28.65 10.23
N TRP A 10 24.96 -27.64 10.97
CA TRP A 10 24.21 -26.40 11.17
C TRP A 10 24.29 -25.55 9.90
N LEU A 11 23.46 -25.88 8.90
CA LEU A 11 23.08 -24.94 7.86
C LEU A 11 21.68 -24.40 8.21
N LYS A 12 21.65 -23.31 8.96
CA LYS A 12 20.52 -22.39 8.94
C LYS A 12 21.10 -21.00 8.70
N LEU A 13 21.31 -20.69 7.43
CA LEU A 13 21.25 -19.31 6.98
C LEU A 13 19.77 -18.94 7.16
N GLU A 14 19.45 -18.28 8.27
CA GLU A 14 18.13 -17.66 8.44
C GLU A 14 18.05 -16.53 7.43
N THR A 15 17.57 -16.84 6.22
CA THR A 15 17.29 -15.84 5.22
C THR A 15 16.27 -14.87 5.82
N SER A 16 16.64 -13.60 5.91
CA SER A 16 15.76 -12.53 6.38
C SER A 16 14.37 -12.65 5.72
N VAL A 17 13.29 -12.45 6.48
CA VAL A 17 11.90 -12.54 5.97
C VAL A 17 11.67 -11.63 4.75
N PHE A 18 12.47 -10.58 4.62
CA PHE A 18 12.44 -9.62 3.50
C PHE A 18 13.08 -10.18 2.21
N ALA A 19 13.94 -11.19 2.30
CA ALA A 19 14.60 -11.81 1.14
C ALA A 19 13.61 -12.59 0.24
N ALA A 20 12.43 -12.94 0.75
CA ALA A 20 11.38 -13.59 -0.02
C ALA A 20 10.65 -12.63 -0.99
N ILE A 21 10.91 -11.32 -0.92
CA ILE A 21 10.23 -10.33 -1.76
C ILE A 21 10.84 -10.33 -3.17
N ASP A 22 10.03 -10.75 -4.15
CA ASP A 22 10.37 -10.63 -5.57
C ASP A 22 10.13 -9.19 -6.05
N TRP A 23 11.16 -8.34 -5.89
CA TRP A 23 11.12 -6.93 -6.29
C TRP A 23 10.89 -6.70 -7.78
N ALA A 24 11.09 -7.69 -8.64
CA ALA A 24 10.82 -7.56 -10.08
C ALA A 24 9.32 -7.43 -10.38
N ARG A 25 8.46 -7.92 -9.48
CA ARG A 25 7.00 -7.93 -9.67
C ARG A 25 6.42 -6.53 -9.86
N PRO A 26 5.48 -6.34 -10.80
CA PRO A 26 4.98 -5.02 -11.17
C PRO A 26 4.22 -4.32 -10.03
N TRP A 27 3.60 -5.08 -9.12
CA TRP A 27 2.84 -4.52 -8.00
C TRP A 27 3.69 -3.78 -6.96
N TYR A 28 5.01 -4.02 -6.92
CA TYR A 28 5.93 -3.28 -6.04
C TYR A 28 6.48 -1.99 -6.67
N ARG A 29 6.06 -1.63 -7.90
CA ARG A 29 6.53 -0.42 -8.60
C ARG A 29 6.44 0.84 -7.74
N SER A 30 5.37 0.99 -6.95
CA SER A 30 5.11 2.18 -6.13
C SER A 30 6.06 2.37 -4.95
N VAL A 31 6.74 1.30 -4.50
CA VAL A 31 7.64 1.33 -3.34
C VAL A 31 9.08 0.93 -3.67
N ARG A 32 9.33 0.49 -4.90
CA ARG A 32 10.64 -0.03 -5.33
C ARG A 32 11.78 0.99 -5.18
N ALA A 33 11.51 2.27 -5.45
CA ALA A 33 12.50 3.33 -5.27
C ALA A 33 12.87 3.54 -3.79
N ALA A 34 11.87 3.53 -2.89
CA ALA A 34 12.10 3.62 -1.46
C ALA A 34 12.85 2.39 -0.93
N ALA A 35 12.51 1.19 -1.43
CA ALA A 35 13.18 -0.05 -1.13
C ALA A 35 14.67 -0.02 -1.54
N ALA A 36 14.98 0.35 -2.78
CA ALA A 36 16.36 0.49 -3.24
C ALA A 36 17.14 1.53 -2.41
N ALA A 37 16.52 2.68 -2.09
CA ALA A 37 17.17 3.72 -1.30
C ALA A 37 17.45 3.28 0.16
N ALA A 38 16.56 2.47 0.75
CA ALA A 38 16.75 1.86 2.06
C ALA A 38 17.70 0.64 2.04
N ARG A 39 18.28 0.29 0.88
CA ARG A 39 19.22 -0.83 0.66
C ARG A 39 18.64 -2.18 1.08
N VAL A 40 17.34 -2.39 0.83
CA VAL A 40 16.65 -3.62 1.26
C VAL A 40 17.02 -4.86 0.44
N ASP A 41 17.75 -4.66 -0.66
CA ASP A 41 18.36 -5.70 -1.50
C ASP A 41 19.66 -6.25 -0.92
N THR A 42 20.30 -5.51 -0.01
CA THR A 42 21.37 -6.03 0.83
C THR A 42 20.75 -6.76 2.01
N ASP A 43 21.27 -7.94 2.35
CA ASP A 43 20.89 -8.64 3.57
C ASP A 43 20.98 -7.65 4.73
N PHE A 44 19.85 -7.31 5.35
CA PHE A 44 19.84 -6.50 6.58
C PHE A 44 20.67 -7.17 7.68
N GLY A 45 21.02 -8.46 7.52
CA GLY A 45 21.82 -9.23 8.45
C GLY A 45 21.11 -9.31 9.78
N THR A 46 21.88 -9.21 10.88
CA THR A 46 21.34 -9.08 12.24
C THR A 46 20.92 -7.65 12.59
N ALA A 47 20.93 -6.70 11.64
CA ALA A 47 20.58 -5.31 11.89
C ALA A 47 19.06 -5.08 11.79
N SER A 48 18.55 -4.15 12.59
CA SER A 48 17.17 -3.67 12.51
C SER A 48 16.93 -2.88 11.21
N ILE A 49 15.71 -2.93 10.67
CA ILE A 49 15.31 -2.10 9.52
C ILE A 49 15.21 -0.61 9.86
N ILE A 50 15.03 -0.26 11.14
CA ILE A 50 14.73 1.10 11.61
C ILE A 50 15.81 2.13 11.22
N PRO A 51 17.13 1.91 11.44
CA PRO A 51 18.16 2.89 11.10
C PRO A 51 18.18 3.26 9.61
N PHE A 52 17.92 2.29 8.71
CA PHE A 52 17.87 2.51 7.28
C PHE A 52 16.69 3.41 6.89
N PHE A 53 15.51 3.13 7.45
CA PHE A 53 14.35 3.97 7.21
C PHE A 53 14.47 5.36 7.85
N ASN A 54 15.11 5.49 9.01
CA ASN A 54 15.39 6.79 9.63
C ASN A 54 16.36 7.64 8.80
N ALA A 55 17.40 7.04 8.23
CA ALA A 55 18.29 7.75 7.31
C ALA A 55 17.52 8.29 6.10
N GLN A 56 16.59 7.49 5.56
CA GLN A 56 15.74 7.89 4.44
C GLN A 56 14.69 8.94 4.81
N ALA A 57 14.09 8.86 6.00
CA ALA A 57 13.13 9.85 6.49
C ALA A 57 13.81 11.20 6.77
N GLY A 58 14.98 11.19 7.39
CA GLY A 58 15.79 12.38 7.65
C GLY A 58 16.28 13.05 6.37
N ALA A 59 16.80 12.28 5.40
CA ALA A 59 17.26 12.81 4.12
C ALA A 59 16.15 13.47 3.28
N ARG A 60 14.88 13.10 3.53
CA ARG A 60 13.69 13.69 2.88
C ARG A 60 12.98 14.73 3.75
N GLU A 61 13.50 15.00 4.95
CA GLU A 61 12.90 15.91 5.94
C GLU A 61 11.41 15.60 6.19
N LEU A 62 11.08 14.30 6.28
CA LEU A 62 9.69 13.88 6.48
C LEU A 62 9.17 14.39 7.82
N CYS A 63 7.90 14.81 7.84
CA CYS A 63 7.24 15.27 9.04
C CYS A 63 5.81 14.73 9.14
N ASN A 64 5.33 14.60 10.38
CA ASN A 64 3.93 14.27 10.64
C ASN A 64 3.01 15.50 10.42
N HIS A 65 1.72 15.35 10.71
CA HIS A 65 0.75 16.41 10.46
C HIS A 65 0.91 17.65 11.36
N GLN A 66 1.61 17.52 12.49
CA GLN A 66 1.96 18.62 13.40
C GLN A 66 3.30 19.27 13.04
N GLY A 67 3.95 18.84 11.97
CA GLY A 67 5.27 19.34 11.58
C GLY A 67 6.44 18.76 12.40
N LEU A 68 6.18 17.73 13.23
CA LEU A 68 7.25 17.03 13.96
C LEU A 68 8.04 16.13 12.99
N PRO A 69 9.38 16.08 13.09
CA PRO A 69 10.19 15.17 12.29
C PRO A 69 9.73 13.72 12.44
N LEU A 70 9.61 13.02 11.31
CA LEU A 70 9.21 11.62 11.29
C LEU A 70 10.41 10.73 11.62
N ALA A 71 10.24 9.81 12.56
CA ALA A 71 11.23 8.79 12.87
C ALA A 71 10.55 7.43 13.10
N PHE A 72 11.07 6.38 12.50
CA PHE A 72 10.73 5.01 12.83
C PHE A 72 11.34 4.65 14.18
N VAL A 73 10.54 4.08 15.07
CA VAL A 73 10.93 3.73 16.43
C VAL A 73 10.53 2.29 16.74
N PRO A 74 11.21 1.59 17.66
CA PRO A 74 10.80 0.25 18.06
C PRO A 74 9.36 0.24 18.59
N GLN A 75 8.62 -0.86 18.36
CA GLN A 75 7.26 -1.02 18.87
C GLN A 75 7.13 -0.81 20.40
N SER A 76 8.19 -1.07 21.17
CA SER A 76 8.24 -0.84 22.62
C SER A 76 8.22 0.65 23.03
N ALA A 77 8.44 1.57 22.09
CA ALA A 77 8.30 3.00 22.33
C ALA A 77 6.84 3.46 22.40
N LEU A 78 5.90 2.68 21.84
CA LEU A 78 4.46 2.96 21.94
C LEU A 78 3.96 2.58 23.35
N PRO A 79 3.49 3.55 24.17
CA PRO A 79 2.99 3.26 25.50
C PRO A 79 1.71 2.39 25.45
N GLU A 80 1.52 1.56 26.47
CA GLU A 80 0.30 0.77 26.60
C GLU A 80 -0.93 1.69 26.69
N GLY A 81 -1.99 1.34 25.96
CA GLY A 81 -3.25 2.10 25.94
C GLY A 81 -3.27 3.31 24.99
N VAL A 82 -2.14 3.71 24.41
CA VAL A 82 -2.08 4.79 23.42
C VAL A 82 -2.35 4.23 22.02
N ALA A 83 -3.24 4.88 21.27
CA ALA A 83 -3.52 4.47 19.89
C ALA A 83 -2.31 4.74 18.98
N TYR A 84 -2.03 3.84 18.05
CA TYR A 84 -0.91 3.95 17.10
C TYR A 84 -0.86 5.30 16.36
N GLU A 85 -2.01 5.73 15.80
CA GLU A 85 -2.09 7.01 15.06
C GLU A 85 -1.95 8.24 15.97
N GLU A 86 -2.45 8.15 17.20
CA GLU A 86 -2.33 9.21 18.20
C GLU A 86 -0.86 9.41 18.58
N PHE A 87 -0.12 8.31 18.79
CA PHE A 87 1.31 8.36 19.08
C PHE A 87 2.11 8.99 17.93
N ILE A 88 1.83 8.62 16.67
CA ILE A 88 2.48 9.25 15.51
C ILE A 88 2.18 10.74 15.47
N GLY A 89 0.92 11.15 15.68
CA GLY A 89 0.53 12.56 15.67
C GLY A 89 1.21 13.37 16.77
N ALA A 90 1.32 12.80 17.98
CA ALA A 90 1.89 13.46 19.13
C ALA A 90 3.43 13.53 19.13
N THR A 91 4.11 12.56 18.51
CA THR A 91 5.58 12.41 18.65
C THR A 91 6.36 12.46 17.34
N GLY A 92 5.73 12.20 16.20
CA GLY A 92 6.42 11.90 14.93
C GLY A 92 7.04 10.50 14.88
N GLY A 93 6.95 9.73 15.97
CA GLY A 93 7.44 8.36 16.06
C GLY A 93 6.48 7.39 15.38
N VAL A 94 6.99 6.56 14.46
CA VAL A 94 6.25 5.49 13.78
C VAL A 94 6.66 4.15 14.41
N PRO A 95 5.85 3.55 15.30
CA PRO A 95 6.15 2.25 15.90
C PRO A 95 6.33 1.18 14.81
N THR A 96 7.48 0.51 14.81
CA THR A 96 7.92 -0.40 13.75
C THR A 96 8.44 -1.69 14.35
N ARG A 97 7.93 -2.83 13.87
CA ARG A 97 8.38 -4.20 14.17
C ARG A 97 9.18 -4.76 12.99
N GLU A 98 9.97 -5.78 13.27
CA GLU A 98 10.75 -6.50 12.26
C GLU A 98 9.87 -7.54 11.52
N ASN A 99 8.84 -7.08 10.80
CA ASN A 99 7.94 -7.92 10.01
C ASN A 99 7.59 -7.29 8.66
N LEU A 100 6.98 -8.06 7.75
CA LEU A 100 6.59 -7.57 6.42
C LEU A 100 5.59 -6.42 6.46
N HIS A 101 4.66 -6.46 7.41
CA HIS A 101 3.61 -5.46 7.56
C HIS A 101 4.18 -4.05 7.80
N ASP A 102 4.98 -3.90 8.84
CA ASP A 102 5.58 -2.63 9.24
C ASP A 102 6.68 -2.21 8.26
N PHE A 103 7.37 -3.18 7.65
CA PHE A 103 8.30 -2.94 6.55
C PHE A 103 7.63 -2.27 5.34
N PHE A 104 6.52 -2.82 4.85
CA PHE A 104 5.78 -2.18 3.76
C PHE A 104 5.16 -0.85 4.19
N ASN A 105 4.71 -0.73 5.44
CA ASN A 105 4.21 0.53 5.98
C ASN A 105 5.29 1.63 5.96
N ALA A 106 6.53 1.30 6.35
CA ALA A 106 7.67 2.21 6.29
C ALA A 106 7.99 2.62 4.85
N LEU A 107 7.97 1.68 3.90
CA LEU A 107 8.14 1.98 2.48
C LEU A 107 7.05 2.90 1.93
N VAL A 108 5.80 2.73 2.38
CA VAL A 108 4.68 3.59 2.00
C VAL A 108 4.86 5.00 2.57
N TRP A 109 5.30 5.15 3.82
CA TRP A 109 5.68 6.46 4.39
C TRP A 109 6.74 7.18 3.56
N LEU A 110 7.76 6.46 3.07
CA LEU A 110 8.80 7.03 2.22
C LEU A 110 8.33 7.34 0.80
N SER A 111 7.32 6.62 0.30
CA SER A 111 6.85 6.73 -1.09
C SER A 111 5.71 7.72 -1.27
N PHE A 112 4.82 7.83 -0.28
CA PHE A 112 3.63 8.66 -0.27
C PHE A 112 3.49 9.45 1.04
N PRO A 113 4.48 10.29 1.39
CA PRO A 113 4.51 10.97 2.68
C PRO A 113 3.34 11.93 2.88
N ARG A 114 2.83 12.59 1.82
CA ARG A 114 1.74 13.56 1.95
C ARG A 114 0.41 12.86 2.22
N ILE A 115 0.14 11.75 1.55
CA ILE A 115 -1.06 10.93 1.83
C ILE A 115 -1.01 10.39 3.26
N LYS A 116 0.12 9.77 3.68
CA LYS A 116 0.25 9.22 5.04
C LYS A 116 0.09 10.29 6.12
N ARG A 117 0.68 11.47 5.91
CA ARG A 117 0.49 12.63 6.79
C ARG A 117 -0.98 13.03 6.91
N GLN A 118 -1.71 13.07 5.79
CA GLN A 118 -3.12 13.44 5.79
C GLN A 118 -4.01 12.36 6.45
N LEU A 119 -3.73 11.08 6.22
CA LEU A 119 -4.43 9.98 6.89
C LEU A 119 -4.24 10.05 8.42
N ASN A 120 -3.00 10.26 8.87
CA ASN A 120 -2.72 10.42 10.28
C ASN A 120 -3.45 11.62 10.89
N ALA A 121 -3.51 12.77 10.18
CA ALA A 121 -4.29 13.93 10.60
C ALA A 121 -5.79 13.62 10.75
N LEU A 122 -6.39 12.93 9.77
CA LEU A 122 -7.80 12.53 9.78
C LEU A 122 -8.10 11.57 10.94
N GLN A 123 -7.22 10.59 11.18
CA GLN A 123 -7.39 9.62 12.25
C GLN A 123 -7.20 10.25 13.63
N ALA A 124 -6.22 11.14 13.80
CA ALA A 124 -6.00 11.89 15.04
C ALA A 124 -7.19 12.81 15.38
N ALA A 125 -7.73 13.53 14.37
CA ALA A 125 -8.91 14.36 14.55
C ALA A 125 -10.14 13.53 14.99
N GLN A 126 -10.34 12.34 14.42
CA GLN A 126 -11.43 11.46 14.81
C GLN A 126 -11.25 10.89 16.23
N ILE A 127 -10.03 10.54 16.64
CA ILE A 127 -9.73 10.07 18.00
C ILE A 127 -10.02 11.17 19.03
N ALA A 128 -9.68 12.43 18.71
CA ALA A 128 -9.98 13.57 19.57
C ALA A 128 -11.49 13.82 19.74
N LEU A 129 -12.31 13.51 18.73
CA LEU A 129 -13.77 13.66 18.76
C LEU A 129 -14.47 12.50 19.47
N ASP A 130 -14.09 11.25 19.17
CA ASP A 130 -14.77 10.04 19.69
C ASP A 130 -14.25 9.61 21.07
N GLY A 131 -13.15 10.20 21.53
CA GLY A 131 -12.32 9.66 22.62
C GLY A 131 -11.64 8.34 22.22
N VAL A 132 -10.85 7.78 23.14
CA VAL A 132 -10.23 6.45 22.97
C VAL A 132 -11.28 5.36 23.23
N GLY A 133 -12.38 5.36 22.47
CA GLY A 133 -13.44 4.36 22.54
C GLY A 133 -13.19 3.14 21.64
N LYS A 134 -13.79 1.99 21.97
CA LYS A 134 -13.63 0.71 21.23
C LYS A 134 -14.22 0.68 19.81
N SER A 135 -15.12 1.61 19.48
CA SER A 135 -15.83 1.68 18.20
C SER A 135 -15.21 2.77 17.32
N ARG A 136 -14.53 2.39 16.24
CA ARG A 136 -14.03 3.33 15.23
C ARG A 136 -15.21 3.96 14.47
N GLY A 137 -15.24 5.29 14.39
CA GLY A 137 -16.20 5.98 13.52
C GLY A 137 -16.01 5.60 12.03
N PRO A 138 -17.04 5.75 11.18
CA PRO A 138 -17.00 5.36 9.76
C PRO A 138 -15.81 5.93 8.97
N ALA A 139 -15.39 7.17 9.27
CA ALA A 139 -14.25 7.82 8.63
C ALA A 139 -12.91 7.18 9.03
N ARG A 140 -12.72 6.86 10.32
CA ARG A 140 -11.51 6.17 10.83
C ARG A 140 -11.40 4.74 10.29
N ASP A 141 -12.52 4.06 10.17
CA ASP A 141 -12.60 2.76 9.52
C ASP A 141 -12.21 2.84 8.04
N ALA A 142 -12.71 3.85 7.33
CA ALA A 142 -12.37 4.06 5.93
C ALA A 142 -10.86 4.37 5.79
N ALA A 143 -10.30 5.22 6.66
CA ALA A 143 -8.88 5.56 6.67
C ALA A 143 -8.00 4.34 6.94
N THR A 144 -8.40 3.48 7.88
CA THR A 144 -7.69 2.22 8.14
C THR A 144 -7.74 1.31 6.91
N LEU A 145 -8.91 1.18 6.28
CA LEU A 145 -9.06 0.36 5.07
C LEU A 145 -8.21 0.86 3.90
N PHE A 146 -8.08 2.18 3.78
CA PHE A 146 -7.20 2.81 2.81
C PHE A 146 -5.74 2.48 3.10
N ASP A 147 -5.31 2.67 4.34
CA ASP A 147 -3.92 2.46 4.73
C ASP A 147 -3.47 1.00 4.61
N GLU A 148 -4.36 0.05 4.90
CA GLU A 148 -4.03 -1.38 4.86
C GLU A 148 -4.20 -1.98 3.46
N ASN A 149 -5.24 -1.62 2.70
CA ASN A 149 -5.69 -2.41 1.55
C ASN A 149 -5.98 -1.58 0.28
N ALA A 150 -5.51 -0.33 0.19
CA ALA A 150 -5.76 0.49 -0.99
C ALA A 150 -4.87 0.16 -2.20
N ALA A 151 -5.49 0.31 -3.37
CA ALA A 151 -4.79 0.60 -4.61
C ALA A 151 -5.21 2.00 -5.10
N LEU A 152 -4.32 2.69 -5.78
CA LEU A 152 -4.57 3.99 -6.40
C LEU A 152 -4.57 3.77 -7.90
N LEU A 153 -5.73 3.93 -8.54
CA LEU A 153 -5.88 3.78 -9.98
C LEU A 153 -5.95 5.16 -10.62
N VAL A 154 -4.86 5.56 -11.27
CA VAL A 154 -4.83 6.80 -12.06
C VAL A 154 -5.30 6.48 -13.47
N VAL A 155 -6.32 7.19 -13.94
CA VAL A 155 -6.94 6.94 -15.25
C VAL A 155 -6.98 8.23 -16.06
N ARG A 156 -6.58 8.16 -17.34
CA ARG A 156 -6.69 9.29 -18.26
C ARG A 156 -8.13 9.73 -18.40
N GLY A 157 -8.37 11.05 -18.42
CA GLY A 157 -9.66 11.70 -18.62
C GLY A 157 -10.35 11.46 -19.97
N SER A 158 -10.05 10.36 -20.68
CA SER A 158 -10.67 9.98 -21.95
C SER A 158 -12.00 9.25 -21.74
N GLU A 159 -12.78 9.08 -22.82
CA GLU A 159 -14.01 8.28 -22.79
C GLU A 159 -13.74 6.82 -22.42
N GLN A 160 -12.70 6.22 -23.00
CA GLN A 160 -12.30 4.86 -22.69
C GLN A 160 -11.84 4.72 -21.22
N GLY A 161 -11.15 5.72 -20.68
CA GLY A 161 -10.78 5.76 -19.26
C GLY A 161 -12.02 5.76 -18.36
N ARG A 162 -13.02 6.59 -18.66
CA ARG A 162 -14.31 6.58 -17.94
C ARG A 162 -15.04 5.24 -18.06
N ALA A 163 -15.01 4.62 -19.24
CA ALA A 163 -15.61 3.29 -19.47
C ALA A 163 -14.93 2.20 -18.62
N LEU A 164 -13.60 2.25 -18.45
CA LEU A 164 -12.88 1.32 -17.58
C LEU A 164 -13.31 1.47 -16.11
N VAL A 165 -13.37 2.71 -15.62
CA VAL A 165 -13.80 3.00 -14.24
C VAL A 165 -15.23 2.51 -14.01
N GLN A 166 -16.13 2.71 -14.97
CA GLN A 166 -17.49 2.19 -14.91
C GLN A 166 -17.50 0.67 -14.87
N ALA A 167 -16.76 0.00 -15.76
CA ALA A 167 -16.71 -1.45 -15.82
C ALA A 167 -16.26 -2.05 -14.48
N LEU A 168 -15.23 -1.47 -13.83
CA LEU A 168 -14.78 -1.89 -12.49
C LEU A 168 -15.87 -1.69 -11.43
N ARG A 169 -16.52 -0.52 -11.39
CA ARG A 169 -17.61 -0.21 -10.42
C ARG A 169 -18.88 -1.05 -10.63
N SER A 170 -19.10 -1.52 -11.85
CA SER A 170 -20.20 -2.42 -12.22
C SER A 170 -19.84 -3.90 -12.08
N HIS A 171 -18.59 -4.23 -11.74
CA HIS A 171 -18.05 -5.59 -11.71
C HIS A 171 -18.14 -6.30 -13.08
N GLU A 172 -18.05 -5.53 -14.17
CA GLU A 172 -17.94 -6.05 -15.55
C GLU A 172 -16.48 -6.48 -15.80
N TRP A 173 -16.02 -7.50 -15.09
CA TRP A 173 -14.59 -7.85 -15.02
C TRP A 173 -13.97 -8.21 -16.36
N ARG A 174 -14.71 -8.92 -17.23
CA ARG A 174 -14.24 -9.24 -18.59
C ARG A 174 -14.07 -7.97 -19.42
N ARG A 175 -15.02 -7.04 -19.35
CA ARG A 175 -14.89 -5.74 -19.99
C ARG A 175 -13.67 -4.98 -19.48
N ALA A 176 -13.51 -4.91 -18.15
CA ALA A 176 -12.39 -4.20 -17.55
C ALA A 176 -11.03 -4.83 -17.93
N PHE A 177 -10.83 -6.12 -17.71
CA PHE A 177 -9.52 -6.76 -17.79
C PHE A 177 -9.18 -7.43 -19.13
N VAL A 178 -10.19 -7.69 -19.97
CA VAL A 178 -10.02 -8.35 -21.29
C VAL A 178 -10.28 -7.35 -22.41
N GLU A 179 -11.47 -6.75 -22.48
CA GLU A 179 -11.84 -5.87 -23.61
C GLU A 179 -11.11 -4.51 -23.56
N LEU A 180 -10.85 -3.98 -22.37
CA LEU A 180 -10.14 -2.73 -22.14
C LEU A 180 -8.68 -2.94 -21.70
N ARG A 181 -8.13 -4.13 -21.94
CA ARG A 181 -6.78 -4.55 -21.51
C ARG A 181 -5.70 -3.55 -21.90
N GLN A 182 -5.76 -3.03 -23.12
CA GLN A 182 -4.79 -2.09 -23.70
C GLN A 182 -4.66 -0.77 -22.94
N LEU A 183 -5.66 -0.39 -22.13
CA LEU A 183 -5.59 0.83 -21.32
C LEU A 183 -4.61 0.70 -20.15
N PHE A 184 -4.44 -0.51 -19.61
CA PHE A 184 -3.58 -0.72 -18.45
C PHE A 184 -2.11 -0.47 -18.79
N GLY A 185 -1.45 0.32 -17.95
CA GLY A 185 -0.06 0.77 -18.13
C GLY A 185 0.03 2.18 -18.74
N ASN A 186 -0.64 2.42 -19.87
CA ASN A 186 -0.51 3.68 -20.62
C ASN A 186 -1.57 4.72 -20.24
N ASP A 187 -2.82 4.29 -20.06
CA ASP A 187 -3.98 5.16 -19.79
C ASP A 187 -4.60 4.88 -18.41
N ALA A 188 -4.26 3.73 -17.81
CA ALA A 188 -4.72 3.30 -16.51
C ALA A 188 -3.55 2.69 -15.72
N GLN A 189 -3.05 3.41 -14.72
CA GLN A 189 -1.89 2.99 -13.91
C GLN A 189 -2.33 2.66 -12.49
N VAL A 190 -2.00 1.44 -12.05
CA VAL A 190 -2.27 0.97 -10.68
C VAL A 190 -1.03 1.15 -9.83
N TRP A 191 -1.16 1.90 -8.75
CA TRP A 191 -0.15 2.10 -7.73
C TRP A 191 -0.63 1.49 -6.42
N LEU A 192 0.11 0.54 -5.86
CA LEU A 192 -0.26 0.01 -4.55
C LEU A 192 0.11 1.00 -3.45
N PHE A 193 -0.79 1.14 -2.48
CA PHE A 193 -0.61 1.97 -1.29
C PHE A 193 -0.80 1.14 -0.01
N GLY A 194 -1.78 0.25 0.00
CA GLY A 194 -2.08 -0.60 1.15
C GLY A 194 -0.89 -1.49 1.55
N HIS A 195 -0.32 -1.28 2.73
CA HIS A 195 0.86 -2.04 3.16
C HIS A 195 0.53 -3.51 3.46
N ALA A 196 -0.63 -3.79 4.06
CA ALA A 196 -1.11 -5.16 4.26
C ALA A 196 -1.48 -5.86 2.95
N LEU A 197 -1.90 -5.11 1.93
CA LEU A 197 -2.08 -5.63 0.57
C LEU A 197 -0.75 -6.06 -0.05
N MET A 198 0.30 -5.23 0.08
CA MET A 198 1.64 -5.57 -0.41
C MET A 198 2.24 -6.79 0.31
N GLU A 199 2.00 -6.91 1.61
CA GLU A 199 2.39 -8.08 2.41
C GLU A 199 1.76 -9.38 1.85
N LYS A 200 0.46 -9.39 1.56
CA LYS A 200 -0.21 -10.55 0.94
C LYS A 200 0.39 -10.93 -0.41
N LEU A 201 0.95 -9.97 -1.15
CA LEU A 201 1.54 -10.20 -2.46
C LEU A 201 2.96 -10.78 -2.42
N VAL A 202 3.56 -10.93 -1.24
CA VAL A 202 4.81 -11.71 -1.07
C VAL A 202 4.55 -13.19 -1.36
N ALA A 203 3.38 -13.69 -0.94
CA ALA A 203 2.89 -15.02 -1.28
C ALA A 203 1.52 -14.90 -1.99
N PRO A 204 1.51 -14.48 -3.27
CA PRO A 204 0.30 -14.05 -3.95
C PRO A 204 -0.69 -15.20 -4.18
N TYR A 205 -1.98 -14.91 -4.01
CA TYR A 205 -3.08 -15.83 -4.33
C TYR A 205 -4.19 -15.09 -5.12
N LYS A 206 -4.93 -15.83 -5.95
CA LYS A 206 -5.83 -15.28 -6.97
C LYS A 206 -6.87 -14.28 -6.45
N ALA A 207 -7.41 -14.52 -5.25
CA ALA A 207 -8.56 -13.79 -4.70
C ALA A 207 -8.21 -12.46 -3.99
N ILE A 208 -6.97 -11.97 -4.06
CA ILE A 208 -6.58 -10.68 -3.47
C ILE A 208 -7.35 -9.54 -4.16
N THR A 209 -8.14 -8.78 -3.38
CA THR A 209 -8.94 -7.65 -3.87
C THR A 209 -8.63 -6.38 -3.08
N ALA A 210 -8.25 -5.32 -3.78
CA ALA A 210 -7.96 -4.01 -3.21
C ALA A 210 -9.21 -3.12 -3.12
N HIS A 211 -9.17 -2.14 -2.20
CA HIS A 211 -10.11 -1.04 -2.15
C HIS A 211 -9.53 0.14 -2.94
N THR A 212 -9.99 0.33 -4.16
CA THR A 212 -9.31 1.21 -5.10
C THR A 212 -9.86 2.62 -5.04
N ARG A 213 -8.97 3.60 -4.85
CA ARG A 213 -9.27 5.02 -5.07
C ARG A 213 -8.95 5.34 -6.52
N VAL A 214 -9.93 5.86 -7.25
CA VAL A 214 -9.77 6.27 -8.65
C VAL A 214 -9.41 7.75 -8.69
N VAL A 215 -8.37 8.10 -9.45
CA VAL A 215 -7.93 9.47 -9.70
C VAL A 215 -7.96 9.72 -11.20
N MET A 216 -8.77 10.68 -11.64
CA MET A 216 -8.75 11.08 -13.05
C MET A 216 -7.60 12.07 -13.27
N ALA A 217 -6.80 11.83 -14.30
CA ALA A 217 -5.67 12.68 -14.65
C ALA A 217 -5.69 13.08 -16.13
N ASP A 218 -5.10 14.22 -16.43
CA ASP A 218 -4.92 14.72 -17.79
C ASP A 218 -3.58 14.26 -18.38
N ASP A 219 -3.29 14.70 -19.61
CA ASP A 219 -2.07 14.32 -20.32
C ASP A 219 -0.80 14.81 -19.63
N ALA A 220 -0.88 15.86 -18.80
CA ALA A 220 0.27 16.38 -18.07
C ALA A 220 0.80 15.34 -17.07
N TYR A 221 -0.08 14.60 -16.38
CA TYR A 221 0.35 13.48 -15.52
C TYR A 221 1.08 12.40 -16.30
N PHE A 222 0.53 11.98 -17.43
CA PHE A 222 1.10 10.87 -18.21
C PHE A 222 2.39 11.26 -18.94
N ALA A 223 2.67 12.55 -19.11
CA ALA A 223 3.94 13.07 -19.62
C ALA A 223 5.06 13.09 -18.55
N LEU A 224 4.73 12.97 -17.26
CA LEU A 224 5.72 12.91 -16.18
C LEU A 224 6.48 11.59 -16.19
N GLU A 225 7.75 11.64 -15.80
CA GLU A 225 8.50 10.45 -15.43
C GLU A 225 7.96 9.82 -14.13
N LEU A 226 8.40 8.60 -13.82
CA LEU A 226 7.89 7.82 -12.69
C LEU A 226 7.89 8.57 -11.35
N ALA A 227 8.99 9.25 -11.02
CA ALA A 227 9.11 10.00 -9.77
C ALA A 227 8.12 11.19 -9.73
N GLY A 228 7.97 11.88 -10.87
CA GLY A 228 7.00 12.96 -11.04
C GLY A 228 5.55 12.46 -10.92
N GLN A 229 5.22 11.33 -11.54
CA GLN A 229 3.90 10.70 -11.41
C GLN A 229 3.58 10.36 -9.95
N GLN A 230 4.54 9.77 -9.22
CA GLN A 230 4.35 9.43 -7.81
C GLN A 230 4.15 10.68 -6.95
N ALA A 231 4.98 11.72 -7.13
CA ALA A 231 4.87 12.97 -6.38
C ALA A 231 3.58 13.74 -6.68
N TRP A 232 3.13 13.74 -7.95
CA TRP A 232 1.84 14.30 -8.35
C TRP A 232 0.69 13.55 -7.66
N LEU A 233 0.71 12.22 -7.69
CA LEU A 233 -0.32 11.38 -7.10
C LEU A 233 -0.39 11.57 -5.58
N ASP A 234 0.76 11.59 -4.89
CA ASP A 234 0.86 11.85 -3.46
C ASP A 234 0.28 13.22 -3.09
N GLY A 235 0.63 14.27 -3.85
CA GLY A 235 0.11 15.62 -3.63
C GLY A 235 -1.38 15.79 -3.97
N GLN A 236 -1.85 15.18 -5.05
CA GLN A 236 -3.25 15.25 -5.48
C GLN A 236 -4.17 14.59 -4.46
N LEU A 237 -3.87 13.34 -4.10
CA LEU A 237 -4.71 12.60 -3.15
C LEU A 237 -4.66 13.18 -1.74
N ALA A 238 -3.51 13.65 -1.27
CA ALA A 238 -3.45 14.33 0.03
C ALA A 238 -4.39 15.56 0.08
N ARG A 239 -4.50 16.33 -1.01
CA ARG A 239 -5.44 17.46 -1.09
C ARG A 239 -6.89 17.00 -1.12
N GLU A 240 -7.24 16.00 -1.94
CA GLU A 240 -8.59 15.44 -1.97
C GLU A 240 -9.02 14.91 -0.60
N LEU A 241 -8.12 14.19 0.09
CA LEU A 241 -8.37 13.67 1.44
C LEU A 241 -8.62 14.78 2.46
N ALA A 242 -7.92 15.91 2.34
CA ALA A 242 -8.13 17.06 3.22
C ALA A 242 -9.46 17.78 2.95
N GLN A 243 -9.92 17.79 1.70
CA GLN A 243 -11.14 18.49 1.27
C GLN A 243 -12.41 17.65 1.45
N ASP A 244 -12.38 16.40 0.99
CA ASP A 244 -13.55 15.54 0.89
C ASP A 244 -13.63 14.50 2.01
N GLY A 245 -12.54 14.32 2.77
CA GLY A 245 -12.39 13.25 3.75
C GLY A 245 -12.38 11.87 3.10
N LEU A 246 -12.84 10.87 3.84
CA LEU A 246 -12.86 9.49 3.37
C LEU A 246 -14.17 8.76 3.71
N SER A 247 -14.69 8.00 2.75
CA SER A 247 -15.84 7.14 2.92
C SER A 247 -15.62 5.80 2.23
N LYS A 248 -16.06 4.70 2.87
CA LYS A 248 -16.00 3.35 2.29
C LYS A 248 -16.73 3.25 0.95
N ALA A 249 -17.77 4.06 0.74
CA ALA A 249 -18.54 4.07 -0.50
C ALA A 249 -17.74 4.63 -1.70
N SER A 250 -16.62 5.31 -1.45
CA SER A 250 -15.77 5.88 -2.50
C SER A 250 -14.81 4.85 -3.13
N PHE A 251 -14.72 3.63 -2.58
CA PHE A 251 -13.81 2.60 -3.08
C PHE A 251 -14.43 1.76 -4.19
N THR A 252 -13.61 1.50 -5.21
CA THR A 252 -13.92 0.56 -6.30
C THR A 252 -13.17 -0.75 -6.05
N PRO A 253 -13.83 -1.91 -6.01
CA PRO A 253 -13.13 -3.19 -5.85
C PRO A 253 -12.24 -3.47 -7.06
N LEU A 254 -11.03 -3.97 -6.81
CA LEU A 254 -10.08 -4.37 -7.86
C LEU A 254 -9.45 -5.72 -7.51
N PRO A 255 -9.81 -6.82 -8.21
CA PRO A 255 -9.07 -8.07 -8.16
C PRO A 255 -7.64 -7.84 -8.65
N VAL A 256 -6.68 -7.82 -7.72
CA VAL A 256 -5.34 -7.26 -7.96
C VAL A 256 -4.56 -8.08 -8.98
N LEU A 257 -4.66 -9.41 -8.90
CA LEU A 257 -4.03 -10.30 -9.88
C LEU A 257 -4.81 -10.38 -11.21
N GLY A 258 -5.95 -9.70 -11.32
CA GLY A 258 -6.68 -9.48 -12.57
C GLY A 258 -6.09 -8.37 -13.44
N VAL A 259 -5.31 -7.45 -12.86
CA VAL A 259 -4.66 -6.34 -13.60
C VAL A 259 -3.74 -6.91 -14.69
N PRO A 260 -3.94 -6.55 -15.97
CA PRO A 260 -3.14 -7.06 -17.08
C PRO A 260 -1.62 -7.02 -16.84
N GLY A 261 -0.96 -8.17 -17.03
CA GLY A 261 0.48 -8.32 -16.86
C GLY A 261 0.96 -8.55 -15.42
N TRP A 262 0.06 -8.57 -14.44
CA TRP A 262 0.45 -8.81 -13.04
C TRP A 262 0.53 -10.32 -12.72
N TRP A 263 -0.22 -11.17 -13.41
CA TRP A 263 -0.20 -12.62 -13.20
C TRP A 263 0.13 -13.36 -14.52
N PRO A 264 0.97 -14.41 -14.50
CA PRO A 264 1.42 -15.09 -15.73
C PRO A 264 0.30 -15.83 -16.51
N GLN A 265 -0.84 -16.12 -15.88
CA GLN A 265 -1.95 -16.88 -16.47
C GLN A 265 -3.23 -16.03 -16.42
N GLN A 266 -3.39 -15.14 -17.39
CA GLN A 266 -4.53 -14.22 -17.50
C GLN A 266 -5.29 -14.46 -18.81
N ASP A 267 -5.72 -15.70 -19.01
CA ASP A 267 -6.52 -16.15 -20.14
C ASP A 267 -8.02 -16.12 -19.83
N ASP A 268 -8.84 -16.63 -20.75
CA ASP A 268 -10.29 -16.67 -20.58
C ASP A 268 -10.73 -17.53 -19.38
N GLU A 269 -10.05 -18.65 -19.12
CA GLU A 269 -10.35 -19.52 -17.97
C GLU A 269 -10.09 -18.77 -16.66
N PHE A 270 -8.96 -18.07 -16.57
CA PHE A 270 -8.62 -17.27 -15.40
C PHE A 270 -9.71 -16.25 -15.06
N TYR A 271 -10.17 -15.46 -16.05
CA TYR A 271 -11.21 -14.45 -15.86
C TYR A 271 -12.63 -15.01 -15.76
N SER A 272 -12.85 -16.29 -16.09
CA SER A 272 -14.15 -16.96 -15.94
C SER A 272 -14.44 -17.44 -14.51
N ASP A 273 -13.43 -17.45 -13.64
CA ASP A 273 -13.54 -17.88 -12.25
C ASP A 273 -14.43 -16.94 -11.41
N ALA A 274 -15.67 -17.35 -11.24
CA ALA A 274 -16.68 -16.61 -10.48
C ALA A 274 -16.41 -16.56 -8.97
N ALA A 275 -15.48 -17.34 -8.41
CA ALA A 275 -15.09 -17.20 -7.00
C ALA A 275 -14.24 -15.95 -6.77
N VAL A 276 -13.53 -15.47 -7.80
CA VAL A 276 -12.69 -14.26 -7.78
C VAL A 276 -13.40 -13.09 -8.49
N PHE A 277 -13.84 -13.31 -9.72
CA PHE A 277 -14.47 -12.29 -10.57
C PHE A 277 -15.99 -12.29 -10.40
N ARG A 278 -16.44 -12.01 -9.17
CA ARG A 278 -17.87 -12.06 -8.80
C ARG A 278 -18.65 -10.91 -9.43
N PRO A 279 -19.77 -11.15 -10.14
CA PRO A 279 -20.62 -10.08 -10.63
C PRO A 279 -21.17 -9.26 -9.45
N LYS A 280 -21.61 -8.04 -9.72
CA LYS A 280 -22.22 -7.18 -8.70
C LYS A 280 -23.49 -7.85 -8.18
N ARG A 281 -23.64 -7.89 -6.86
CA ARG A 281 -24.88 -8.39 -6.24
C ARG A 281 -26.03 -7.51 -6.73
N LYS A 282 -27.08 -8.13 -7.26
CA LYS A 282 -28.35 -7.41 -7.52
C LYS A 282 -28.95 -7.01 -6.17
N PRO A 283 -29.54 -5.81 -6.05
CA PRO A 283 -30.28 -5.40 -4.86
C PRO A 283 -31.39 -6.39 -4.51
#